data_AF-A0A1Y2HIX9-F1
#
_entry.id   AF-A0A1Y2HIX9-F1
#
_cell.length_a   1.000
_cell.length_b   1.000
_cell.length_c   1.000
_cell.angle_alpha   90.00
_cell.angle_beta   90.00
_cell.angle_gamma   90.00
#
_symmetry.space_group_name_H-M   'P 1'
#
loop_
_entity.id
_entity.type
_entity.pdbx_description
1 polymer ?
#
loop_
_entity_poly.entity_id
_entity_poly.type
_entity_poly.pdbx_seq_one_letter_code
_entity_poly.pdbx_strand_id
1 'polypeptide(L)'
;MHYGQCPELVIDGLNHATMAYVPVHLEYILAELFKNAIRATIERHVPESERGLLAFAGDDAAADKHLPPIKLTIAQTPNDVAIRIRDEGGGVPYENLAKIFEYSYTTVKKAATSAAQHMGDESPHAAADTGGILGYASEVSMQQGTGGVLAGLGYGLGMARVYSRYFGGSLRMVSLYGHGCDVFLRLPNIDQTTAKDVKI
;
A
#
# COMPACT_ATOMS: atom_id res chain seq x y z
N MET A 1 -0.68 8.46 6.98
CA MET A 1 0.54 8.60 7.81
C MET A 1 1.32 9.77 7.23
N HIS A 2 1.46 10.85 7.98
CA HIS A 2 2.27 11.99 7.57
C HIS A 2 3.67 11.82 8.15
N TYR A 3 4.60 11.30 7.35
CA TYR A 3 5.99 11.12 7.76
C TYR A 3 6.83 12.40 7.61
N GLY A 4 6.23 13.52 7.23
CA GLY A 4 6.92 14.80 6.97
C GLY A 4 7.84 14.81 5.74
N GLN A 5 8.28 13.64 5.27
CA GLN A 5 9.07 13.44 4.06
C GLN A 5 8.37 12.43 3.13
N CYS A 6 8.46 12.66 1.83
CA CYS A 6 7.98 11.76 0.79
C CYS A 6 9.14 11.48 -0.18
N PRO A 7 9.41 10.20 -0.52
CA PRO A 7 10.33 9.89 -1.60
C PRO A 7 9.92 10.61 -2.89
N GLU A 8 10.90 11.03 -3.68
CA GLU A 8 10.67 11.53 -5.03
C GLU A 8 10.03 10.43 -5.89
N LEU A 9 9.08 10.81 -6.75
CA LEU A 9 8.49 9.91 -7.75
C LEU A 9 9.16 10.14 -9.10
N VAL A 10 9.88 9.13 -9.58
CA VAL A 10 10.48 9.15 -10.92
C VAL A 10 9.63 8.31 -11.85
N ILE A 11 9.09 8.92 -12.90
CA ILE A 11 8.26 8.26 -13.90
C ILE A 11 9.10 8.00 -15.15
N ASP A 12 9.18 6.75 -15.57
CA ASP A 12 9.79 6.31 -16.83
C ASP A 12 8.80 5.51 -17.70
N GLY A 13 9.12 5.34 -18.98
CA GLY A 13 8.26 4.65 -19.96
C GLY A 13 7.28 5.57 -20.69
N LEU A 14 6.01 5.16 -20.80
CA LEU A 14 4.98 5.88 -21.55
C LEU A 14 4.13 6.78 -20.65
N ASN A 15 4.52 8.06 -20.58
CA ASN A 15 3.96 9.04 -19.64
C ASN A 15 2.56 9.56 -20.06
N HIS A 16 2.08 9.18 -21.23
CA HIS A 16 0.81 9.62 -21.83
C HIS A 16 -0.09 8.43 -22.21
N ALA A 17 0.04 7.31 -21.48
CA ALA A 17 -0.78 6.13 -21.70
C ALA A 17 -2.27 6.45 -21.46
N THR A 18 -3.14 6.03 -22.38
CA THR A 18 -4.59 6.25 -22.28
C THR A 18 -5.31 4.91 -22.41
N MET A 19 -6.22 4.60 -21.49
CA MET A 19 -7.01 3.37 -21.52
C MET A 19 -8.44 3.62 -21.04
N ALA A 20 -9.40 2.84 -21.55
CA ALA A 20 -10.71 2.78 -20.94
C ALA A 20 -10.63 1.90 -19.69
N TYR A 21 -10.85 2.51 -18.52
CA TYR A 21 -10.87 1.83 -17.23
C TYR A 21 -11.79 2.56 -16.26
N VAL A 22 -12.19 1.90 -15.18
CA VAL A 22 -12.97 2.53 -14.10
C VAL A 22 -12.02 3.35 -13.21
N PRO A 23 -12.11 4.70 -13.19
CA PRO A 23 -11.11 5.54 -12.52
C PRO A 23 -10.98 5.23 -11.02
N VAL A 24 -12.10 5.06 -10.32
CA VAL A 24 -12.12 4.73 -8.88
C VAL A 24 -11.35 3.44 -8.55
N HIS A 25 -11.41 2.43 -9.42
CA HIS A 25 -10.66 1.18 -9.20
C HIS A 25 -9.16 1.42 -9.34
N LEU A 26 -8.76 2.19 -10.36
CA LEU A 26 -7.36 2.53 -10.60
C LEU A 26 -6.80 3.37 -9.45
N GLU A 27 -7.52 4.41 -9.05
CA GLU A 27 -7.15 5.29 -7.94
C GLU A 27 -6.95 4.50 -6.65
N TYR A 28 -7.88 3.59 -6.31
CA TYR A 28 -7.74 2.75 -5.12
C TYR A 28 -6.49 1.88 -5.18
N ILE A 29 -6.29 1.16 -6.30
CA ILE A 29 -5.13 0.28 -6.48
C ILE A 29 -3.84 1.09 -6.33
N LEU A 30 -3.70 2.19 -7.07
CA LEU A 30 -2.50 3.02 -7.03
C LEU A 30 -2.26 3.61 -5.65
N ALA A 31 -3.29 4.13 -4.98
CA ALA A 31 -3.16 4.69 -3.63
C ALA A 31 -2.65 3.65 -2.62
N GLU A 32 -3.18 2.42 -2.66
CA GLU A 32 -2.69 1.34 -1.79
C GLU A 32 -1.24 0.96 -2.09
N LEU A 33 -0.87 0.84 -3.36
CA LEU A 33 0.49 0.49 -3.75
C LEU A 33 1.50 1.57 -3.37
N PHE A 34 1.17 2.85 -3.62
CA PHE A 34 2.04 3.96 -3.26
C PHE A 34 2.19 4.14 -1.76
N LYS A 35 1.10 4.06 -0.98
CA LYS A 35 1.18 4.12 0.48
C LYS A 35 2.13 3.06 1.03
N ASN A 36 2.08 1.85 0.50
CA ASN A 36 2.96 0.75 0.92
C ASN A 36 4.42 1.01 0.53
N ALA A 37 4.69 1.43 -0.72
CA ALA A 37 6.04 1.72 -1.20
C ALA A 37 6.69 2.89 -0.43
N ILE A 38 5.94 3.98 -0.23
CA ILE A 38 6.38 5.16 0.55
C ILE A 38 6.69 4.74 1.98
N ARG A 39 5.76 4.03 2.62
CA ARG A 39 5.94 3.55 4.00
C ARG A 39 7.18 2.67 4.15
N ALA A 40 7.34 1.67 3.29
CA ALA A 40 8.48 0.77 3.35
C ALA A 40 9.81 1.52 3.17
N THR A 41 9.85 2.46 2.21
CA THR A 41 11.03 3.30 1.96
C THR A 41 11.40 4.15 3.17
N ILE A 42 10.42 4.80 3.79
CA ILE A 42 10.64 5.63 4.98
C ILE A 42 11.02 4.78 6.19
N GLU A 43 10.33 3.67 6.43
CA GLU A 43 10.65 2.76 7.53
C GLU A 43 12.04 2.11 7.39
N ARG A 44 12.60 2.08 6.18
CA ARG A 44 13.95 1.57 5.94
C ARG A 44 15.05 2.61 6.16
N HIS A 45 14.81 3.86 5.76
CA HIS A 45 15.85 4.91 5.69
C HIS A 45 15.76 5.95 6.80
N VAL A 46 14.59 6.10 7.44
CA VAL A 46 14.39 7.03 8.55
C VAL A 46 14.40 6.24 9.86
N PRO A 47 15.33 6.55 10.80
CA PRO A 47 15.33 5.98 12.14
C PRO A 47 14.00 6.21 12.85
N GLU A 48 13.58 5.25 13.66
CA GLU A 48 12.29 5.29 14.37
C GLU A 48 12.13 6.55 15.23
N SER A 49 13.24 7.04 15.82
CA SER A 49 13.30 8.26 16.62
C SER A 49 12.95 9.54 15.84
N GLU A 50 13.01 9.52 14.51
CA GLU A 50 12.82 10.70 13.67
C GLU A 50 11.50 10.70 12.88
N ARG A 51 10.82 9.54 12.78
CA ARG A 51 9.60 9.36 11.95
C ARG A 51 8.41 10.24 12.35
N GLY A 52 8.38 10.73 13.59
CA GLY A 52 7.34 11.65 14.09
C GLY A 52 7.79 13.11 14.25
N LEU A 53 9.10 13.35 14.35
CA LEU A 53 9.66 14.72 14.41
C LEU A 53 9.63 15.39 13.03
N LEU A 54 9.77 14.62 11.96
CA LEU A 54 9.72 15.14 10.59
C LEU A 54 8.36 15.76 10.22
N ALA A 55 7.26 15.31 10.82
CA ALA A 55 5.94 15.91 10.58
C ALA A 55 5.82 17.35 11.11
N PHE A 56 6.71 17.75 12.03
CA PHE A 56 6.76 19.08 12.64
C PHE A 56 8.04 19.86 12.28
N ALA A 57 8.98 19.20 11.59
CA ALA A 57 10.18 19.82 11.08
C ALA A 57 9.82 20.64 9.84
N GLY A 58 10.11 21.94 9.85
CA GLY A 58 9.94 22.79 8.66
C GLY A 58 10.78 22.28 7.48
N ASP A 59 10.47 22.76 6.27
CA ASP A 59 11.07 22.30 5.00
C ASP A 59 12.61 22.20 5.02
N ASP A 60 13.29 23.02 5.82
CA ASP A 60 14.75 23.08 5.93
C ASP A 60 15.40 21.85 6.59
N ALA A 61 14.72 21.19 7.54
CA ALA A 61 15.26 20.01 8.23
C ALA A 61 14.96 18.69 7.48
N ALA A 62 14.04 18.74 6.52
CA ALA A 62 13.73 17.62 5.64
C ALA A 62 14.76 17.45 4.50
N ALA A 63 15.57 18.46 4.21
CA ALA A 63 16.45 18.51 3.04
C ALA A 63 17.65 17.54 3.10
N ASP A 64 18.13 17.17 4.28
CA ASP A 64 19.38 16.39 4.43
C ASP A 64 19.21 14.88 4.33
N LYS A 65 17.98 14.36 4.33
CA LYS A 65 17.73 12.92 4.13
C LYS A 65 17.20 12.65 2.73
N HIS A 66 18.12 12.39 1.82
CA HIS A 66 17.80 11.92 0.48
C HIS A 66 17.22 10.50 0.56
N LEU A 67 15.89 10.40 0.50
CA LEU A 67 15.18 9.12 0.36
C LEU A 67 15.35 8.62 -1.07
N PRO A 68 15.63 7.32 -1.29
CA PRO A 68 15.69 6.78 -2.64
C PRO A 68 14.33 6.94 -3.33
N PRO A 69 14.30 7.32 -4.62
CA PRO A 69 13.07 7.61 -5.32
C PRO A 69 12.26 6.32 -5.57
N ILE A 70 10.94 6.47 -5.51
CA ILE A 70 10.02 5.44 -6.00
C ILE A 70 9.99 5.56 -7.52
N LYS A 71 10.28 4.47 -8.22
CA LYS A 71 10.31 4.47 -9.69
C LYS A 71 9.05 3.83 -10.25
N LEU A 72 8.30 4.59 -11.03
CA LEU A 72 7.12 4.12 -11.74
C LEU A 72 7.42 3.98 -13.23
N THR A 73 7.29 2.77 -13.76
CA THR A 73 7.39 2.48 -15.20
C THR A 73 6.02 2.22 -15.78
N ILE A 74 5.65 2.93 -16.84
CA ILE A 74 4.41 2.65 -17.60
C ILE A 74 4.76 2.06 -18.96
N ALA A 75 4.10 0.96 -19.31
CA ALA A 75 4.12 0.40 -20.65
C ALA A 75 2.69 0.20 -21.13
N GLN A 76 2.43 0.47 -22.39
CA GLN A 76 1.12 0.27 -23.00
C GLN A 76 1.23 -0.60 -24.24
N THR A 77 0.31 -1.55 -24.34
CA THR A 77 0.00 -2.31 -25.55
C THR A 77 -1.40 -1.90 -26.03
N PRO A 78 -1.86 -2.34 -27.21
CA PRO A 78 -3.23 -2.07 -27.64
C PRO A 78 -4.28 -2.56 -26.63
N ASN A 79 -4.06 -3.73 -26.02
CA ASN A 79 -5.05 -4.41 -25.17
C ASN A 79 -4.84 -4.16 -23.67
N ASP A 80 -3.65 -3.80 -23.22
CA ASP A 80 -3.30 -3.72 -21.80
C ASP A 80 -2.37 -2.54 -21.50
N VAL A 81 -2.51 -1.96 -20.31
CA VAL A 81 -1.51 -1.10 -19.67
C VAL A 81 -0.82 -1.89 -18.55
N ALA A 82 0.49 -1.85 -18.53
CA ALA A 82 1.32 -2.40 -17.47
C ALA A 82 2.01 -1.28 -16.71
N ILE A 83 1.89 -1.29 -15.39
CA ILE A 83 2.53 -0.36 -14.46
C ILE A 83 3.45 -1.17 -13.57
N ARG A 84 4.70 -0.73 -13.45
CA ARG A 84 5.66 -1.27 -12.48
C ARG A 84 6.02 -0.20 -11.48
N ILE A 85 5.82 -0.47 -10.19
CA ILE A 85 6.22 0.42 -9.09
C ILE A 85 7.40 -0.23 -8.38
N ARG A 86 8.50 0.51 -8.21
CA ARG A 86 9.73 0.02 -7.60
C ARG A 86 10.10 0.81 -6.34
N ASP A 87 10.22 -0.01 -5.31
CA ASP A 87 10.73 0.14 -3.96
C ASP A 87 12.23 0.15 -3.69
N GLU A 88 12.72 0.91 -2.71
CA GLU A 88 13.94 0.57 -1.98
C GLU A 88 13.66 0.38 -0.47
N GLY A 89 12.45 -0.09 -0.13
CA GLY A 89 11.98 -0.26 1.26
C GLY A 89 12.49 -1.49 2.01
N GLY A 90 13.56 -2.15 1.53
CA GLY A 90 14.14 -3.34 2.17
C GLY A 90 13.47 -4.67 1.82
N GLY A 91 12.31 -4.65 1.16
CA GLY A 91 11.64 -5.85 0.67
C GLY A 91 10.95 -6.69 1.76
N VAL A 92 10.24 -7.73 1.32
CA VAL A 92 9.54 -8.70 2.17
C VAL A 92 10.32 -10.03 2.22
N PRO A 93 10.55 -10.62 3.41
CA PRO A 93 11.13 -11.96 3.54
C PRO A 93 10.34 -13.03 2.77
N TYR A 94 11.03 -14.00 2.15
CA TYR A 94 10.40 -15.01 1.30
C TYR A 94 9.29 -15.82 2.01
N GLU A 95 9.51 -16.15 3.28
CA GLU A 95 8.55 -16.84 4.17
C GLU A 95 7.22 -16.09 4.36
N ASN A 96 7.20 -14.78 4.13
CA ASN A 96 6.05 -13.92 4.30
C ASN A 96 5.38 -13.53 2.96
N LEU A 97 6.01 -13.81 1.82
CA LEU A 97 5.51 -13.42 0.50
C LEU A 97 4.18 -14.09 0.11
N ALA A 98 3.91 -15.30 0.61
CA ALA A 98 2.61 -15.92 0.40
C ALA A 98 1.50 -15.21 1.19
N LYS A 99 1.85 -14.67 2.36
CA LYS A 99 0.91 -14.12 3.35
C LYS A 99 0.55 -12.67 3.12
N ILE A 100 1.37 -11.89 2.41
CA ILE A 100 1.10 -10.45 2.15
C ILE A 100 -0.20 -10.18 1.38
N PHE A 101 -0.77 -11.19 0.72
CA PHE A 101 -2.05 -11.08 0.03
C PHE A 101 -3.22 -11.66 0.82
N GLU A 102 -2.97 -12.26 1.99
CA GLU A 102 -4.02 -12.72 2.89
C GLU A 102 -4.67 -11.52 3.58
N TYR A 103 -5.99 -11.57 3.72
CA TYR A 103 -6.74 -10.54 4.44
C TYR A 103 -6.28 -10.47 5.90
N SER A 104 -6.18 -9.26 6.45
CA SER A 104 -5.69 -8.97 7.81
C SER A 104 -4.18 -9.14 8.04
N TYR A 105 -3.39 -9.47 7.01
CA TYR A 105 -1.94 -9.51 7.16
C TYR A 105 -1.36 -8.08 7.14
N THR A 106 -0.80 -7.64 8.27
CA THR A 106 -0.14 -6.34 8.39
C THR A 106 1.20 -6.49 9.10
N THR A 107 2.23 -5.81 8.59
CA THR A 107 3.56 -5.72 9.20
C THR A 107 3.66 -4.55 10.18
N VAL A 108 2.59 -3.77 10.38
CA VAL A 108 2.53 -2.79 11.47
C VAL A 108 2.71 -3.56 12.77
N LYS A 109 3.80 -3.30 13.51
CA LYS A 109 3.98 -3.84 14.87
C LYS A 109 2.67 -3.63 15.62
N LYS A 110 2.18 -4.69 16.25
CA LYS A 110 0.93 -4.80 17.01
C LYS A 110 0.90 -3.77 18.15
N ALA A 111 0.72 -2.49 17.82
CA ALA A 111 0.59 -1.38 18.79
C ALA A 111 -0.68 -1.56 19.66
N ALA A 112 -1.60 -2.43 19.23
CA ALA A 112 -2.76 -2.83 20.01
C ALA A 112 -2.45 -3.81 21.17
N THR A 113 -1.31 -4.53 21.18
CA THR A 113 -1.01 -5.45 22.29
C THR A 113 -0.41 -4.80 23.53
N SER A 114 0.17 -3.60 23.42
CA SER A 114 0.68 -2.87 24.60
C SER A 114 -0.36 -1.97 25.26
N ALA A 115 -1.44 -1.60 24.56
CA ALA A 115 -2.55 -0.84 25.14
C ALA A 115 -3.50 -1.71 25.98
N ALA A 116 -3.62 -3.00 25.65
CA ALA A 116 -4.48 -3.95 26.36
C ALA A 116 -3.92 -4.45 27.70
N GLN A 117 -2.63 -4.23 27.99
CA GLN A 117 -2.00 -4.68 29.24
C GLN A 117 -2.11 -3.67 30.40
N HIS A 118 -2.66 -2.47 30.18
CA HIS A 118 -2.74 -1.42 31.19
C HIS A 118 -4.17 -1.00 31.61
N MET A 119 -5.22 -1.69 31.17
CA MET A 119 -6.53 -1.56 31.80
C MET A 119 -6.87 -2.87 32.52
N GLY A 120 -6.77 -2.80 33.84
CA GLY A 120 -7.09 -3.88 34.75
C GLY A 120 -8.52 -4.36 34.58
N ASP A 121 -8.65 -5.69 34.67
CA ASP A 121 -9.66 -6.41 35.43
C ASP A 121 -10.99 -5.68 35.68
N GLU A 122 -11.98 -5.94 34.83
CA GLU A 122 -13.32 -6.34 35.28
C GLU A 122 -14.17 -6.86 34.10
N SER A 123 -14.69 -8.10 34.27
CA SER A 123 -15.68 -8.86 33.48
C SER A 123 -15.16 -9.84 32.36
N PRO A 124 -15.38 -11.17 32.51
CA PRO A 124 -14.77 -12.21 31.66
C PRO A 124 -15.63 -12.68 30.46
N HIS A 125 -16.44 -11.82 29.84
CA HIS A 125 -17.32 -12.23 28.71
C HIS A 125 -17.32 -11.24 27.54
N ALA A 126 -16.18 -11.06 26.87
CA ALA A 126 -16.14 -10.44 25.54
C ALA A 126 -14.98 -10.99 24.67
N ALA A 127 -14.70 -12.29 24.76
CA ALA A 127 -13.79 -12.97 23.85
C ALA A 127 -14.56 -13.55 22.65
N ALA A 128 -15.08 -12.69 21.75
CA ALA A 128 -15.54 -13.13 20.40
C ALA A 128 -16.04 -11.99 19.48
N ASP A 129 -15.64 -10.72 19.65
CA ASP A 129 -16.03 -9.70 18.68
C ASP A 129 -14.83 -9.05 17.98
N THR A 130 -14.54 -9.58 16.80
CA THR A 130 -13.65 -9.00 15.79
C THR A 130 -14.00 -7.54 15.46
N GLY A 131 -15.22 -7.08 15.79
CA GLY A 131 -15.68 -5.70 15.68
C GLY A 131 -15.03 -4.71 16.66
N GLY A 132 -14.61 -5.14 17.86
CA GLY A 132 -14.03 -4.23 18.86
C GLY A 132 -12.62 -3.75 18.52
N ILE A 133 -11.77 -4.67 18.01
CA ILE A 133 -10.42 -4.34 17.54
C ILE A 133 -10.47 -3.49 16.26
N LEU A 134 -11.41 -3.81 15.36
CA LEU A 134 -11.64 -3.08 14.12
C LEU A 134 -12.11 -1.64 14.39
N GLY A 135 -13.04 -1.47 15.35
CA GLY A 135 -13.53 -0.17 15.79
C GLY A 135 -12.41 0.69 16.37
N TYR A 136 -11.62 0.14 17.29
CA TYR A 136 -10.50 0.87 17.90
C TYR A 136 -9.42 1.25 16.88
N ALA A 137 -9.02 0.33 16.00
CA ALA A 137 -8.05 0.62 14.95
C ALA A 137 -8.55 1.66 13.95
N SER A 138 -9.85 1.63 13.60
CA SER A 138 -10.50 2.65 12.77
C SER A 138 -10.50 4.02 13.46
N GLU A 139 -10.79 4.07 14.76
CA GLU A 139 -10.86 5.32 15.55
C GLU A 139 -9.47 5.97 15.69
N VAL A 140 -8.43 5.17 15.96
CA VAL A 140 -7.04 5.63 15.97
C VAL A 140 -6.58 6.08 14.58
N SER A 141 -7.00 5.37 13.53
CA SER A 141 -6.64 5.73 12.15
C SER A 141 -7.29 7.04 11.69
N MET A 142 -8.52 7.30 12.14
CA MET A 142 -9.26 8.56 11.93
C MET A 142 -8.66 9.71 12.74
N GLN A 143 -8.31 9.50 14.02
CA GLN A 143 -7.70 10.53 14.87
C GLN A 143 -6.29 10.93 14.39
N GLN A 144 -5.54 10.03 13.76
CA GLN A 144 -4.21 10.31 13.23
C GLN A 144 -4.19 10.74 11.74
N GLY A 145 -5.37 10.98 11.14
CA GLY A 145 -5.47 11.43 9.74
C GLY A 145 -4.83 10.44 8.75
N THR A 146 -4.78 9.15 9.08
CA THR A 146 -3.94 8.16 8.37
C THR A 146 -4.54 7.59 7.07
N GLY A 147 -5.64 8.16 6.57
CA GLY A 147 -6.43 7.60 5.48
C GLY A 147 -7.53 6.69 6.02
N GLY A 148 -8.61 6.51 5.24
CA GLY A 148 -9.88 5.92 5.69
C GLY A 148 -9.79 4.55 6.38
N VAL A 149 -10.92 4.11 6.95
CA VAL A 149 -11.21 2.96 7.85
C VAL A 149 -10.35 1.68 7.68
N LEU A 150 -9.70 1.47 6.53
CA LEU A 150 -8.93 0.27 6.17
C LEU A 150 -7.39 0.45 6.16
N ALA A 151 -6.87 1.68 6.31
CA ALA A 151 -5.43 1.93 6.31
C ALA A 151 -4.77 1.28 7.55
N GLY A 152 -3.81 0.37 7.34
CA GLY A 152 -3.05 -0.29 8.42
C GLY A 152 -3.61 -1.64 8.90
N LEU A 153 -4.83 -2.01 8.53
CA LEU A 153 -5.48 -3.27 8.92
C LEU A 153 -5.04 -4.50 8.08
N GLY A 154 -4.22 -4.32 7.05
CA GLY A 154 -3.75 -5.44 6.21
C GLY A 154 -4.72 -5.87 5.11
N TYR A 155 -5.69 -5.03 4.75
CA TYR A 155 -6.67 -5.33 3.69
C TYR A 155 -6.30 -4.71 2.33
N GLY A 156 -5.42 -3.70 2.31
CA GLY A 156 -5.13 -2.88 1.13
C GLY A 156 -4.62 -3.67 -0.07
N LEU A 157 -3.57 -4.48 0.11
CA LEU A 157 -2.96 -5.22 -1.00
C LEU A 157 -3.87 -6.36 -1.51
N GLY A 158 -4.64 -6.99 -0.62
CA GLY A 158 -5.65 -7.99 -0.98
C GLY A 158 -6.76 -7.38 -1.84
N MET A 159 -7.32 -6.25 -1.42
CA MET A 159 -8.36 -5.53 -2.17
C MET A 159 -7.83 -4.98 -3.50
N ALA A 160 -6.63 -4.40 -3.53
CA ALA A 160 -5.99 -3.96 -4.76
C ALA A 160 -5.83 -5.12 -5.76
N ARG A 161 -5.50 -6.31 -5.29
CA ARG A 161 -5.42 -7.52 -6.13
C ARG A 161 -6.80 -7.93 -6.65
N VAL A 162 -7.85 -7.89 -5.84
CA VAL A 162 -9.23 -8.17 -6.29
C VAL A 162 -9.66 -7.18 -7.36
N TYR A 163 -9.49 -5.87 -7.14
CA TYR A 163 -9.85 -4.85 -8.12
C TYR A 163 -9.05 -4.96 -9.42
N SER A 164 -7.77 -5.31 -9.36
CA SER A 164 -6.96 -5.52 -10.56
C SER A 164 -7.45 -6.70 -11.40
N ARG A 165 -8.01 -7.73 -10.75
CA ARG A 165 -8.48 -8.96 -11.40
C ARG A 165 -9.91 -8.87 -11.92
N TYR A 166 -10.70 -7.92 -11.42
CA TYR A 166 -12.11 -7.80 -11.74
C TYR A 166 -12.38 -7.75 -13.26
N PHE A 167 -11.56 -7.00 -14.01
CA PHE A 167 -11.65 -6.92 -15.47
C PHE A 167 -10.66 -7.85 -16.20
N GLY A 168 -10.05 -8.83 -15.51
CA GLY A 168 -9.10 -9.77 -16.11
C GLY A 168 -7.63 -9.33 -16.07
N GLY A 169 -7.31 -8.28 -15.31
CA GLY A 169 -5.93 -7.86 -15.05
C GLY A 169 -5.20 -8.69 -14.00
N SER A 170 -4.06 -8.20 -13.53
CA SER A 170 -3.26 -8.89 -12.52
C SER A 170 -2.40 -7.94 -11.69
N LEU A 171 -2.26 -8.24 -10.41
CA LEU A 171 -1.27 -7.65 -9.52
C LEU A 171 -0.29 -8.74 -9.06
N ARG A 172 1.00 -8.53 -9.31
CA ARG A 172 2.10 -9.40 -8.85
C ARG A 172 3.15 -8.57 -8.13
N MET A 173 3.82 -9.18 -7.17
CA MET A 173 4.93 -8.56 -6.45
C MET A 173 6.15 -9.48 -6.54
N VAL A 174 7.31 -8.87 -6.73
CA VAL A 174 8.62 -9.50 -6.60
C VAL A 174 9.35 -8.76 -5.49
N SER A 175 9.78 -9.47 -4.46
CA SER A 175 10.60 -8.89 -3.40
C SER A 175 12.05 -9.25 -3.61
N LEU A 176 12.90 -8.24 -3.58
CA LEU A 176 14.34 -8.35 -3.48
C LEU A 176 14.68 -8.09 -2.01
N TYR A 177 14.54 -9.13 -1.16
CA TYR A 177 14.72 -8.98 0.28
C TYR A 177 16.12 -8.45 0.62
N GLY A 178 16.18 -7.41 1.45
CA GLY A 178 17.37 -6.62 1.74
C GLY A 178 17.50 -5.34 0.89
N HIS A 179 16.75 -5.23 -0.22
CA HIS A 179 16.77 -4.09 -1.13
C HIS A 179 15.40 -3.39 -1.23
N GLY A 180 14.37 -4.06 -1.75
CA GLY A 180 13.08 -3.43 -2.02
C GLY A 180 12.09 -4.36 -2.73
N CYS A 181 11.01 -3.79 -3.24
CA CYS A 181 9.95 -4.52 -3.95
C CYS A 181 9.67 -3.95 -5.34
N ASP A 182 9.40 -4.85 -6.29
CA ASP A 182 8.85 -4.53 -7.60
C ASP A 182 7.39 -5.02 -7.65
N VAL A 183 6.45 -4.09 -7.78
CA VAL A 183 5.03 -4.41 -7.97
C VAL A 183 4.66 -4.23 -9.43
N PHE A 184 4.14 -5.28 -10.06
CA PHE A 184 3.66 -5.31 -11.43
C PHE A 184 2.14 -5.36 -11.44
N LEU A 185 1.53 -4.30 -11.96
CA LEU A 185 0.11 -4.16 -12.20
C LEU A 185 -0.15 -4.23 -13.71
N ARG A 186 -0.96 -5.18 -14.16
CA ARG A 186 -1.46 -5.26 -15.55
C ARG A 186 -2.95 -4.99 -15.52
N LEU A 187 -3.39 -4.02 -16.30
CA LEU A 187 -4.80 -3.67 -16.46
C LEU A 187 -5.18 -3.75 -17.94
N PRO A 188 -6.21 -4.54 -18.28
CA PRO A 188 -6.70 -4.58 -19.65
C PRO A 188 -7.50 -3.32 -19.96
N ASN A 189 -7.48 -2.94 -21.23
CA ASN A 189 -8.33 -1.91 -21.79
C ASN A 189 -9.75 -2.48 -21.90
N ILE A 190 -10.71 -1.90 -21.17
CA ILE A 190 -12.05 -2.47 -21.04
C ILE A 190 -12.74 -2.54 -22.40
N ASP A 191 -12.61 -1.50 -23.22
CA ASP A 191 -13.23 -1.43 -24.57
C ASP A 191 -12.88 -2.65 -25.45
N GLN A 192 -11.65 -3.17 -25.33
CA GLN A 192 -11.18 -4.30 -26.14
C GLN A 192 -11.43 -5.66 -25.50
N THR A 193 -11.67 -5.68 -24.18
CA THR A 193 -11.93 -6.91 -23.42
C THR A 193 -13.38 -7.32 -23.60
N THR A 194 -14.33 -6.37 -23.51
CA THR A 194 -15.75 -6.65 -23.69
C THR A 194 -16.07 -7.12 -25.12
N ALA A 195 -15.29 -6.69 -26.11
CA ALA A 195 -15.45 -7.12 -27.51
C ALA A 195 -15.11 -8.60 -27.75
N LYS A 196 -14.34 -9.25 -26.86
CA LYS A 196 -13.99 -10.67 -27.00
C LYS A 196 -14.98 -11.61 -26.33
N ASP A 197 -15.67 -11.13 -25.29
CA ASP A 197 -16.62 -11.94 -24.50
C ASP A 197 -18.08 -11.82 -24.97
N VAL A 198 -18.37 -10.90 -25.88
CA VAL A 198 -19.69 -10.77 -26.54
C VAL A 198 -19.61 -11.36 -27.95
N LYS A 199 -19.74 -12.69 -28.04
CA LYS A 199 -20.26 -13.34 -29.25
C LYS A 199 -21.70 -13.75 -28.95
N ILE A 200 -22.65 -12.94 -29.42
CA ILE A 200 -24.06 -13.33 -29.55
C ILE A 200 -24.22 -14.02 -30.90
#